data_AF-A0A4R0EN13-F1
#
_entry.id   AF-A0A4R0EN13-F1
#
_cell.length_a   1.000
_cell.length_b   1.000
_cell.length_c   1.000
_cell.angle_alpha   90.00
_cell.angle_beta   90.00
_cell.angle_gamma   90.00
#
_symmetry.space_group_name_H-M   'P 1'
#
loop_
_entity.id
_entity.type
_entity.pdbx_description
1 polymer ?
#
loop_
_entity_poly.entity_id
_entity_poly.type
_entity_poly.pdbx_seq_one_letter_code
_entity_poly.pdbx_strand_id
1 'polypeptide(L)'
;MKLLFFKYLTLFLDKFSSRSVVLIEGDSLPENMPIRSIVVAVEGEEIWCVGLKCPCGCGYTIELPIIKEARPRWDLNINSQNQISLFPSIFLKKGCKSHFWIKNGKITWCN
;
A
#
# COMPACT_ATOMS: atom_id res chain seq x y z
N MET A 1 -8.73 22.12 8.75
CA MET A 1 -9.11 21.28 9.91
C MET A 1 -9.30 19.80 9.57
N LYS A 2 -10.09 19.43 8.54
CA LYS A 2 -10.34 18.02 8.15
C LYS A 2 -9.08 17.22 7.77
N LEU A 3 -8.20 17.76 6.93
CA LEU A 3 -6.98 17.06 6.46
C LEU A 3 -6.01 16.65 7.58
N LEU A 4 -5.84 17.49 8.60
CA LEU A 4 -4.97 17.19 9.73
C LEU A 4 -5.57 16.06 10.59
N PHE A 5 -6.88 16.11 10.86
CA PHE A 5 -7.57 15.04 11.60
C PHE A 5 -7.41 13.68 10.91
N PHE A 6 -7.63 13.61 9.59
CA PHE A 6 -7.46 12.36 8.83
C PHE A 6 -6.03 11.85 8.85
N LYS A 7 -5.04 12.74 8.81
CA LYS A 7 -3.63 12.37 8.94
C LYS A 7 -3.33 11.70 10.28
N TYR A 8 -3.69 12.34 11.39
CA TYR A 8 -3.42 11.78 12.72
C TYR A 8 -4.23 10.51 12.98
N LEU A 9 -5.48 10.44 12.51
CA LEU A 9 -6.30 9.23 12.61
C LEU A 9 -5.69 8.06 11.83
N THR A 10 -5.21 8.30 10.60
CA THR A 10 -4.55 7.25 9.78
C THR A 10 -3.31 6.71 10.49
N LEU A 11 -2.44 7.60 10.97
CA LEU A 11 -1.23 7.21 11.71
C LEU A 11 -1.54 6.45 12.99
N PHE A 12 -2.56 6.90 13.73
CA PHE A 12 -3.04 6.22 14.92
C PHE A 12 -3.53 4.81 14.59
N LEU A 13 -4.42 4.67 13.60
CA LEU A 13 -4.95 3.36 13.19
C LEU A 13 -3.84 2.42 12.68
N ASP A 14 -2.87 2.93 11.90
CA ASP A 14 -1.75 2.13 11.38
C ASP A 14 -0.81 1.63 12.48
N LYS A 15 -0.76 2.33 13.63
CA LYS A 15 -0.03 1.87 14.82
C LYS A 15 -0.71 0.67 15.49
N PHE A 16 -2.03 0.65 15.51
CA PHE A 16 -2.81 -0.33 16.28
C PHE A 16 -3.38 -1.48 15.46
N SER A 17 -3.53 -1.32 14.15
CA SER A 17 -4.24 -2.29 13.31
C SER A 17 -3.62 -2.42 11.92
N SER A 18 -3.51 -3.65 11.43
CA SER A 18 -3.09 -3.96 10.07
C SER A 18 -4.12 -3.47 9.05
N ARG A 19 -3.63 -3.03 7.89
CA ARG A 19 -4.45 -2.70 6.74
C ARG A 19 -4.99 -3.98 6.11
N SER A 20 -6.27 -3.95 5.75
CA SER A 20 -6.93 -5.01 5.01
C SER A 20 -6.48 -5.01 3.55
N VAL A 21 -6.58 -6.18 2.91
CA VAL A 21 -6.32 -6.38 1.49
C VAL A 21 -7.64 -6.38 0.74
N VAL A 22 -7.68 -5.72 -0.42
CA VAL A 22 -8.79 -5.76 -1.36
C VAL A 22 -8.24 -6.19 -2.71
N LEU A 23 -8.77 -7.28 -3.25
CA LEU A 23 -8.46 -7.72 -4.62
C LEU A 23 -9.45 -7.04 -5.57
N ILE A 24 -8.95 -6.57 -6.71
CA ILE A 24 -9.77 -6.09 -7.81
C ILE A 24 -9.35 -6.78 -9.11
N GLU A 25 -10.29 -6.90 -10.03
CA GLU A 25 -10.05 -7.42 -11.38
C GLU A 25 -9.56 -6.27 -12.28
N GLY A 26 -8.44 -6.50 -12.97
CA GLY A 26 -7.83 -5.55 -13.91
C GLY A 26 -6.33 -5.36 -13.71
N ASP A 27 -5.74 -4.56 -14.60
CA ASP A 27 -4.30 -4.26 -14.65
C ASP A 27 -3.90 -2.97 -13.92
N SER A 28 -4.88 -2.19 -13.47
CA SER A 28 -4.72 -0.83 -13.00
C SER A 28 -5.50 -0.57 -11.71
N LEU A 29 -5.05 0.43 -10.95
CA LEU A 29 -5.71 0.84 -9.71
C LEU A 29 -7.06 1.50 -9.99
N PRO A 30 -8.02 1.39 -9.06
CA PRO A 30 -9.30 2.07 -9.20
C PRO A 30 -9.08 3.58 -9.09
N GLU A 31 -9.88 4.35 -9.84
CA GLU A 31 -9.84 5.82 -9.79
C GLU A 31 -10.01 6.35 -8.35
N ASN A 32 -10.92 5.72 -7.60
CA ASN A 32 -11.21 6.05 -6.22
C ASN A 32 -10.56 5.05 -5.26
N MET A 33 -9.34 5.37 -4.82
CA MET A 33 -8.59 4.53 -3.89
C MET A 33 -9.14 4.59 -2.45
N PRO A 34 -9.32 3.44 -1.77
CA PRO A 34 -9.72 3.40 -0.37
C PRO A 34 -8.65 4.04 0.53
N ILE A 35 -9.08 4.66 1.63
CA ILE A 35 -8.20 5.45 2.50
C ILE A 35 -7.14 4.60 3.18
N ARG A 36 -7.47 3.36 3.58
CA ARG A 36 -6.57 2.53 4.40
C ARG A 36 -6.31 1.13 3.86
N SER A 37 -7.13 0.62 2.95
CA SER A 37 -6.91 -0.71 2.39
C SER A 37 -5.72 -0.71 1.43
N ILE A 38 -5.07 -1.87 1.32
CA ILE A 38 -4.09 -2.17 0.29
C ILE A 38 -4.85 -2.86 -0.83
N VAL A 39 -4.86 -2.25 -2.01
CA VAL A 39 -5.52 -2.77 -3.22
C VAL A 39 -4.51 -3.59 -4.00
N VAL A 40 -4.91 -4.75 -4.48
CA VAL A 40 -4.11 -5.60 -5.37
C VAL A 40 -4.90 -5.77 -6.66
N ALA A 41 -4.32 -5.30 -7.77
CA ALA A 41 -4.90 -5.46 -9.10
C ALA A 41 -4.44 -6.79 -9.70
N VAL A 42 -5.40 -7.64 -10.07
CA VAL A 42 -5.17 -8.99 -10.57
C VAL A 42 -5.92 -9.15 -11.88
N GLU A 43 -5.26 -9.73 -12.89
CA GLU A 43 -5.90 -10.09 -14.15
C GLU A 43 -5.54 -11.54 -14.48
N GLY A 44 -6.55 -12.41 -14.56
CA GLY A 44 -6.32 -13.86 -14.63
C GLY A 44 -5.54 -14.36 -13.41
N GLU A 45 -4.36 -14.94 -13.66
CA GLU A 45 -3.46 -15.46 -12.61
C GLU A 45 -2.30 -14.50 -12.28
N GLU A 46 -2.22 -13.34 -12.95
CA GLU A 46 -1.12 -12.40 -12.79
C GLU A 46 -1.50 -11.22 -11.89
N ILE A 47 -0.56 -10.83 -11.02
CA ILE A 47 -0.72 -9.66 -10.17
C ILE A 47 0.01 -8.50 -10.81
N TRP A 48 -0.74 -7.48 -11.21
CA TRP A 48 -0.21 -6.34 -11.94
C TRP A 48 0.47 -5.32 -11.02
N CYS A 49 -0.28 -4.82 -10.04
CA CYS A 49 0.20 -3.80 -9.13
C CYS A 49 -0.47 -3.87 -7.76
N VAL A 50 0.18 -3.19 -6.80
CA VAL A 50 -0.36 -2.94 -5.47
C VAL A 50 -0.51 -1.45 -5.26
N GLY A 51 -1.68 -1.03 -4.80
CA GLY A 51 -2.03 0.36 -4.55
C GLY A 51 -2.37 0.63 -3.09
N LEU A 52 -1.98 1.80 -2.59
CA LEU A 52 -2.43 2.28 -1.28
C LEU A 52 -2.35 3.80 -1.18
N LYS A 53 -3.22 4.40 -0.36
CA LYS A 53 -3.00 5.76 0.11
C LYS A 53 -1.83 5.81 1.09
N CYS A 54 -0.95 6.79 0.90
CA CYS A 54 0.29 6.93 1.66
C CYS A 54 0.00 6.99 3.18
N PRO A 55 0.65 6.15 3.99
CA PRO A 55 0.39 6.08 5.43
C PRO A 55 0.77 7.34 6.21
N CYS A 56 1.54 8.27 5.62
CA CYS A 56 1.79 9.56 6.27
C CYS A 56 0.58 10.50 6.27
N GLY A 57 -0.52 10.11 5.60
CA GLY A 57 -1.77 10.87 5.56
C GLY A 57 -1.78 12.02 4.55
N CYS A 58 -0.80 12.13 3.65
CA CYS A 58 -0.78 13.18 2.62
C CYS A 58 -1.81 12.99 1.50
N GLY A 59 -2.49 11.83 1.44
CA GLY A 59 -3.50 11.53 0.42
C GLY A 59 -2.97 11.05 -0.93
N TYR A 60 -1.65 11.02 -1.11
CA TYR A 60 -1.01 10.50 -2.33
C TYR A 60 -1.32 9.00 -2.50
N THR A 61 -1.71 8.60 -3.70
CA THR A 61 -1.82 7.19 -4.08
C THR A 61 -0.44 6.67 -4.47
N ILE A 62 0.03 5.67 -3.75
CA ILE A 62 1.24 4.92 -4.09
C ILE A 62 0.80 3.72 -4.91
N GLU A 63 1.39 3.56 -6.09
CA GLU A 63 1.26 2.39 -6.93
C GLU A 63 2.63 1.71 -7.03
N LEU A 64 2.64 0.40 -6.84
CA LEU A 64 3.83 -0.45 -6.81
C LEU A 64 3.64 -1.55 -7.83
N PRO A 65 4.39 -1.57 -8.94
CA PRO A 65 4.28 -2.64 -9.91
C PRO A 65 4.84 -3.95 -9.33
N ILE A 66 4.13 -5.04 -9.61
CA ILE A 66 4.46 -6.41 -9.18
C ILE A 66 4.94 -7.27 -10.36
N ILE A 67 4.46 -6.97 -11.57
CA ILE A 67 4.85 -7.66 -12.80
C ILE A 67 6.37 -7.82 -12.93
N LYS A 68 6.79 -8.96 -13.51
CA LYS A 68 8.20 -9.39 -13.51
C LYS A 68 9.11 -8.43 -14.28
N GLU A 69 8.58 -7.76 -15.29
CA GLU A 69 9.26 -6.89 -16.22
C GLU A 69 9.54 -5.50 -15.63
N ALA A 70 8.80 -5.10 -14.59
CA ALA A 70 8.89 -3.76 -14.03
C ALA A 70 10.21 -3.53 -13.27
N ARG A 71 10.69 -2.28 -13.35
CA ARG A 71 11.84 -1.80 -12.56
C ARG A 71 11.63 -0.35 -12.11
N PRO A 72 11.61 -0.06 -10.79
CA PRO A 72 11.64 -1.01 -9.68
C PRO A 72 10.37 -1.88 -9.66
N ARG A 73 10.46 -3.08 -9.08
CA ARG A 73 9.33 -3.96 -8.79
C ARG A 73 9.28 -4.32 -7.31
N TRP A 74 8.12 -4.74 -6.86
CA TRP A 74 7.91 -5.31 -5.54
C TRP A 74 7.46 -6.75 -5.64
N ASP A 75 7.92 -7.57 -4.71
CA ASP A 75 7.40 -8.89 -4.44
C ASP A 75 6.37 -8.80 -3.32
N LEU A 76 5.36 -9.64 -3.37
CA LEU A 76 4.32 -9.72 -2.34
C LEU A 76 4.16 -11.15 -1.82
N ASN A 77 3.74 -11.24 -0.56
CA ASN A 77 3.31 -12.49 0.04
C ASN A 77 2.00 -12.25 0.81
N ILE A 78 1.03 -13.14 0.64
CA ILE A 78 -0.20 -13.14 1.43
C ILE A 78 -0.17 -14.40 2.30
N ASN A 79 -0.24 -14.22 3.61
CA ASN A 79 -0.23 -15.34 4.57
C ASN A 79 -1.62 -15.98 4.70
N SER A 80 -1.73 -17.07 5.47
CA SER A 80 -2.99 -17.79 5.67
C SER A 80 -4.07 -16.97 6.40
N GLN A 81 -3.71 -15.86 7.03
CA GLN A 81 -4.62 -14.89 7.65
C GLN A 81 -5.03 -13.77 6.68
N ASN A 82 -4.76 -13.91 5.38
CA ASN A 82 -5.04 -12.93 4.33
C ASN A 82 -4.36 -11.56 4.57
N GLN A 83 -3.16 -11.57 5.16
CA GLN A 83 -2.37 -10.36 5.42
C GLN A 83 -1.22 -10.27 4.42
N ILE A 84 -1.06 -9.10 3.81
CA ILE A 84 -0.04 -8.84 2.80
C ILE A 84 1.28 -8.34 3.40
N SER A 85 2.40 -8.85 2.89
CA SER A 85 3.73 -8.30 3.09
C SER A 85 4.31 -7.89 1.74
N LEU A 86 5.04 -6.77 1.69
CA LEU A 86 5.68 -6.26 0.47
C LEU A 86 7.20 -6.15 0.66
N PHE A 87 7.93 -6.46 -0.40
CA PHE A 87 9.40 -6.41 -0.44
C PHE A 87 9.85 -5.80 -1.76
N PRO A 88 10.85 -4.91 -1.79
CA PRO A 88 11.54 -4.31 -0.65
C PRO A 88 10.68 -3.24 0.07
N SER A 89 11.26 -2.51 1.03
CA SER A 89 10.62 -1.32 1.62
C SER A 89 10.21 -0.30 0.56
N ILE A 90 9.19 0.50 0.85
CA ILE A 90 8.69 1.53 -0.04
C ILE A 90 9.33 2.85 0.35
N PHE A 91 10.14 3.43 -0.54
CA PHE A 91 10.71 4.77 -0.37
C PHE A 91 10.28 5.69 -1.50
N LEU A 92 9.44 6.68 -1.19
CA LEU A 92 9.03 7.68 -2.16
C LEU A 92 10.16 8.69 -2.38
N LYS A 93 10.80 8.68 -3.55
CA LYS A 93 11.88 9.64 -3.87
C LYS A 93 11.37 11.08 -4.09
N LYS A 94 10.06 11.25 -4.34
CA LYS A 94 9.39 12.54 -4.56
C LYS A 94 8.19 12.67 -3.60
N GLY A 95 7.62 13.87 -3.50
CA GLY A 95 6.47 14.13 -2.63
C GLY A 95 6.83 14.12 -1.14
N CYS A 96 6.04 13.40 -0.32
CA CYS A 96 6.18 13.37 1.13
C CYS A 96 7.41 12.61 1.66
N LYS A 97 8.20 11.99 0.77
CA LYS A 97 9.44 11.25 1.11
C LYS A 97 9.29 10.17 2.19
N SER A 98 8.08 9.64 2.33
CA SER A 98 7.79 8.57 3.28
C SER A 98 8.58 7.30 2.96
N HIS A 99 9.16 6.69 3.99
CA HIS A 99 9.90 5.42 3.91
C HIS A 99 9.40 4.45 4.96
N PHE A 100 8.86 3.31 4.53
CA PHE A 100 8.26 2.32 5.42
C PHE A 100 8.25 0.92 4.81
N TRP A 101 8.03 -0.07 5.66
CA TRP A 101 7.72 -1.45 5.32
C TRP A 101 6.21 -1.72 5.47
N ILE A 102 5.72 -2.70 4.70
CA ILE A 102 4.45 -3.37 4.95
C ILE A 102 4.75 -4.83 5.26
N LYS A 103 4.43 -5.27 6.48
CA LYS A 103 4.60 -6.66 6.91
C LYS A 103 3.32 -7.13 7.58
N ASN A 104 2.69 -8.17 7.06
CA ASN A 104 1.41 -8.70 7.54
C ASN A 104 0.34 -7.59 7.70
N GLY A 105 0.26 -6.71 6.71
CA GLY A 105 -0.62 -5.55 6.65
C GLY A 105 -0.21 -4.39 7.58
N LYS A 106 0.83 -4.54 8.40
CA LYS A 106 1.28 -3.51 9.35
C LYS A 106 2.29 -2.57 8.69
N ILE A 107 2.10 -1.27 8.91
CA ILE A 107 3.04 -0.22 8.50
C ILE A 107 4.14 -0.09 9.56
N THR A 108 5.40 -0.27 9.15
CA THR A 108 6.57 -0.06 10.01
C THR A 108 7.49 0.97 9.36
N TRP A 109 7.58 2.15 9.96
CA TRP A 109 8.40 3.26 9.46
C TRP A 109 9.89 2.95 9.53
N CYS A 110 10.64 3.41 8.54
CA CYS A 110 12.10 3.41 8.56
C CYS A 110 12.60 4.71 9.22
N ASN A 111 13.81 4.65 9.79
CA ASN A 111 14.52 5.82 10.33
C ASN A 111 15.35 6.53 9.27
#